data_AF-A0A5E8H8A8-F1
#
_entry.id   AF-A0A5E8H8A8-F1
#
_cell.length_a   1.000
_cell.length_b   1.000
_cell.length_c   1.000
_cell.angle_alpha   90.00
_cell.angle_beta   90.00
_cell.angle_gamma   90.00
#
_symmetry.space_group_name_H-M   'P 1'
#
loop_
_entity.id
_entity.type
_entity.pdbx_description
1 polymer ?
#
loop_
_entity_poly.entity_id
_entity_poly.type
_entity_poly.pdbx_seq_one_letter_code
_entity_poly.pdbx_strand_id
1 'polypeptide(L)'
;MNACILYLNNKRIEMIKLESDHMESKFWEKQRDSDKWDFAEITKTLDSPSEVILVGETGLNTEYRRWLANHDRVLAKKLIAVIGGTLETKINPNLVSHFQEKYFRRRG
;
A
#
# COMPACT_ATOMS: atom_id res chain seq x y z
N MET A 1 -9.68 8.59 11.29
CA MET A 1 -8.43 8.25 10.57
C MET A 1 -8.81 7.56 9.27
N ASN A 2 -8.17 7.88 8.13
CA ASN A 2 -8.36 7.19 6.85
C ASN A 2 -6.98 6.92 6.24
N ALA A 3 -6.34 5.84 6.67
CA ALA A 3 -5.00 5.49 6.22
C ALA A 3 -5.01 4.19 5.42
N CYS A 4 -4.02 4.01 4.57
CA CYS A 4 -3.88 2.80 3.78
C CYS A 4 -2.46 2.24 3.86
N ILE A 5 -2.34 0.93 3.95
CA ILE A 5 -1.08 0.22 3.83
C ILE A 5 -1.18 -0.67 2.59
N LEU A 6 -0.27 -0.47 1.63
CA LEU A 6 -0.15 -1.27 0.43
C LEU A 6 1.10 -2.14 0.51
N TYR A 7 0.89 -3.45 0.50
CA TYR A 7 1.95 -4.44 0.39
C TYR A 7 2.11 -4.85 -1.07
N LEU A 8 3.31 -4.60 -1.58
CA LEU A 8 3.69 -4.83 -2.97
C LEU A 8 4.64 -6.02 -3.03
N ASN A 9 4.13 -7.16 -3.50
CA ASN A 9 4.90 -8.35 -3.82
C ASN A 9 4.68 -8.74 -5.29
N ASN A 10 5.69 -9.34 -5.93
CA ASN A 10 5.60 -9.75 -7.32
C ASN A 10 4.47 -10.74 -7.63
N LYS A 11 3.95 -11.48 -6.64
CA LYS A 11 2.84 -12.43 -6.83
C LYS A 11 1.48 -11.88 -6.42
N ARG A 12 1.45 -11.02 -5.40
CA ARG A 12 0.23 -10.52 -4.77
C ARG A 12 0.43 -9.08 -4.30
N ILE A 13 -0.55 -8.23 -4.57
CA ILE A 13 -0.66 -6.92 -3.92
C ILE A 13 -1.77 -7.01 -2.89
N GLU A 14 -1.53 -6.50 -1.70
CA GLU A 14 -2.52 -6.48 -0.62
C GLU A 14 -2.65 -5.07 -0.05
N MET A 15 -3.87 -4.61 0.09
CA MET A 15 -4.25 -3.32 0.65
C MET A 15 -4.92 -3.56 1.99
N ILE A 16 -4.54 -2.79 2.99
CA ILE A 16 -5.28 -2.65 4.24
C ILE A 16 -5.70 -1.20 4.39
N LYS A 17 -7.01 -0.98 4.40
CA LYS A 17 -7.62 0.29 4.74
C LYS A 17 -7.85 0.33 6.25
N LEU A 18 -7.43 1.43 6.85
CA LEU A 18 -7.53 1.72 8.27
C LEU A 18 -8.45 2.92 8.44
N GLU A 19 -9.69 2.65 8.81
CA GLU A 19 -10.68 3.65 9.18
C GLU A 19 -10.82 3.70 10.71
N SER A 20 -11.40 4.78 11.26
CA SER A 20 -11.47 4.99 12.73
C SER A 20 -12.05 3.81 13.50
N ASP A 21 -13.03 3.12 12.91
CA ASP A 21 -13.80 2.07 13.57
C ASP A 21 -13.77 0.72 12.81
N HIS A 22 -13.12 0.69 11.64
CA HIS A 22 -13.13 -0.46 10.75
C HIS A 22 -11.78 -0.67 10.05
N MET A 23 -11.42 -1.94 9.88
CA MET A 23 -10.28 -2.35 9.08
C MET A 23 -10.78 -3.24 7.94
N GLU A 24 -10.46 -2.85 6.71
CA GLU A 24 -10.81 -3.61 5.52
C GLU A 24 -9.54 -4.03 4.79
N SER A 25 -9.51 -5.26 4.26
CA SER A 25 -8.42 -5.73 3.43
C SER A 25 -8.92 -6.14 2.05
N LYS A 26 -8.12 -5.84 1.04
CA LYS A 26 -8.35 -6.26 -0.35
C LYS A 26 -7.04 -6.75 -0.93
N PHE A 27 -7.07 -7.77 -1.76
CA PHE A 27 -5.87 -8.27 -2.42
C PHE A 27 -6.11 -8.49 -3.90
N TRP A 28 -5.02 -8.41 -4.66
CA TRP A 28 -4.94 -8.70 -6.08
C TRP A 28 -3.85 -9.73 -6.27
N GLU A 29 -4.16 -10.76 -7.04
CA GLU A 29 -3.18 -11.74 -7.47
C GLU A 29 -2.85 -11.48 -8.93
N LYS A 30 -1.56 -11.61 -9.27
CA LYS A 30 -1.13 -11.40 -10.64
C LYS A 30 -1.74 -12.50 -11.53
N GLN A 31 -2.35 -12.12 -12.65
CA GLN A 31 -2.75 -13.11 -13.65
C GLN A 31 -1.50 -13.82 -14.20
N ARG A 32 -1.58 -15.13 -14.42
CA ARG A 32 -0.43 -15.98 -14.77
C ARG A 32 0.33 -15.52 -16.02
N ASP A 33 -0.32 -14.77 -16.90
CA ASP A 33 0.21 -14.36 -18.20
C ASP A 33 0.63 -12.87 -18.27
N SER A 34 0.57 -12.12 -17.16
CA SER A 34 0.99 -10.71 -17.13
C SER A 34 2.22 -10.50 -16.24
N ASP A 35 3.29 -9.97 -16.82
CA ASP A 35 4.45 -9.50 -16.08
C ASP A 35 4.26 -8.13 -15.42
N LYS A 36 3.14 -7.45 -15.69
CA LYS A 36 2.89 -6.09 -15.20
C LYS A 36 1.67 -6.03 -14.29
N TRP A 37 1.77 -5.18 -13.27
CA TRP A 37 0.65 -4.85 -12.40
C TRP A 37 -0.18 -3.72 -12.99
N ASP A 38 -1.51 -3.84 -12.91
CA ASP A 38 -2.40 -2.73 -13.23
C ASP A 38 -2.50 -1.78 -12.02
N PHE A 39 -1.51 -0.89 -11.93
CA PHE A 39 -1.48 0.13 -10.90
C PHE A 39 -2.65 1.11 -10.99
N ALA A 40 -3.26 1.29 -12.16
CA ALA A 40 -4.43 2.16 -12.30
C ALA A 40 -5.65 1.55 -11.61
N GLU A 41 -5.87 0.25 -11.81
CA GLU A 41 -6.95 -0.48 -11.12
C GLU A 41 -6.76 -0.45 -9.60
N ILE A 42 -5.55 -0.81 -9.13
CA ILE A 42 -5.23 -0.83 -7.69
C ILE A 42 -5.44 0.55 -7.08
N THR A 43 -4.93 1.60 -7.74
CA THR A 43 -5.00 2.96 -7.23
C THR A 43 -6.43 3.47 -7.12
N LYS A 44 -7.30 3.15 -8.09
CA LYS A 44 -8.73 3.53 -8.04
C LYS A 44 -9.45 2.97 -6.81
N THR A 45 -9.03 1.82 -6.31
CA THR A 45 -9.68 1.16 -5.17
C THR A 45 -9.25 1.67 -3.80
N LEU A 46 -8.21 2.51 -3.74
CA LEU A 46 -7.72 3.06 -2.48
C LEU A 46 -8.69 4.04 -1.82
N ASP A 47 -9.69 4.53 -2.57
CA ASP A 47 -10.76 5.40 -2.07
C ASP A 47 -10.22 6.66 -1.33
N SER A 48 -9.25 7.33 -1.96
CA SER A 48 -8.67 8.60 -1.51
C SER A 48 -8.21 8.63 -0.05
N PRO A 49 -7.32 7.71 0.39
CA PRO A 49 -6.83 7.70 1.76
C PRO A 49 -6.11 9.01 2.08
N SER A 50 -6.06 9.45 3.33
CA SER A 50 -5.29 10.65 3.73
C SER A 50 -3.79 10.36 3.84
N GLU A 51 -3.43 9.14 4.19
CA GLU A 51 -2.05 8.70 4.36
C GLU A 51 -1.85 7.29 3.77
N VAL A 52 -0.72 7.07 3.11
CA VAL A 52 -0.38 5.79 2.49
C VAL A 52 1.02 5.35 2.90
N ILE A 53 1.15 4.07 3.24
CA ILE A 53 2.45 3.40 3.43
C ILE A 53 2.60 2.34 2.36
N LEU A 54 3.75 2.31 1.68
CA LEU A 54 4.15 1.21 0.80
C LEU A 54 5.07 0.28 1.55
N VAL A 55 4.84 -1.02 1.41
CA VAL A 55 5.61 -2.07 2.07
C VAL A 55 5.91 -3.16 1.05
N GLY A 56 7.10 -3.75 1.06
CA GLY A 56 7.39 -4.93 0.24
C GLY A 56 8.63 -4.78 -0.61
N GLU A 57 8.59 -5.32 -1.84
CA GLU A 57 9.76 -5.42 -2.69
C GLU A 57 10.24 -4.04 -3.17
N THR A 58 11.53 -3.73 -2.95
CA THR A 58 12.10 -2.41 -3.25
C THR A 58 11.94 -2.01 -4.71
N GLY A 59 12.08 -2.95 -5.64
CA GLY A 59 11.87 -2.71 -7.07
C GLY A 59 10.44 -2.29 -7.37
N LEU A 60 9.46 -3.05 -6.86
CA LEU A 60 8.04 -2.80 -7.09
C LEU A 60 7.55 -1.53 -6.39
N ASN A 61 8.04 -1.26 -5.17
CA ASN A 61 7.82 0.01 -4.47
C ASN A 61 8.31 1.21 -5.30
N THR A 62 9.49 1.09 -5.92
CA THR A 62 10.06 2.14 -6.77
C THR A 62 9.23 2.35 -8.03
N GLU A 63 8.80 1.26 -8.67
CA GLU A 63 7.96 1.28 -9.86
C GLU A 63 6.61 1.94 -9.58
N TYR A 64 5.91 1.51 -8.52
CA TYR A 64 4.62 2.06 -8.14
C TYR A 64 4.72 3.54 -7.74
N ARG A 65 5.74 3.91 -6.96
CA ARG A 65 5.98 5.31 -6.60
C ARG A 65 6.23 6.19 -7.83
N ARG A 66 7.00 5.70 -8.81
CA ARG A 66 7.24 6.41 -10.08
C ARG A 66 5.94 6.53 -10.88
N TRP A 67 5.14 5.47 -10.94
CA TRP A 67 3.84 5.49 -11.62
C TRP A 67 2.92 6.55 -11.00
N LEU A 68 2.81 6.59 -9.67
CA LEU A 68 2.03 7.60 -8.94
C LEU A 68 2.50 9.03 -9.23
N ALA A 69 3.81 9.29 -9.20
CA ALA A 69 4.34 10.63 -9.51
C ALA A 69 3.95 11.14 -10.91
N ASN A 70 3.72 10.22 -11.85
CA ASN A 70 3.36 10.52 -13.24
C ASN A 70 1.84 10.56 -13.48
N HIS A 71 1.04 9.75 -12.77
CA HIS A 71 -0.39 9.57 -13.06
C HIS A 71 -1.32 10.05 -11.94
N ASP A 72 -0.87 9.98 -10.68
CA ASP A 72 -1.66 10.40 -9.51
C ASP A 72 -0.77 11.11 -8.48
N ARG A 73 -0.48 12.37 -8.78
CA ARG A 73 0.33 13.24 -7.92
C ARG A 73 -0.33 13.53 -6.58
N VAL A 74 -1.65 13.42 -6.49
CA VAL A 74 -2.38 13.65 -5.25
C VAL A 74 -2.04 12.52 -4.29
N LEU A 75 -2.19 11.27 -4.72
CA LEU A 75 -1.85 10.12 -3.91
C LEU A 75 -0.33 10.02 -3.65
N ALA A 76 0.51 10.39 -4.62
CA ALA A 76 1.96 10.43 -4.43
C ALA A 76 2.40 11.32 -3.26
N LYS A 77 1.69 12.44 -3.01
CA LYS A 77 1.96 13.33 -1.86
C LYS A 77 1.51 12.76 -0.52
N LYS A 78 0.57 11.80 -0.54
CA LYS A 78 0.04 11.14 0.65
C LYS A 78 0.87 9.92 1.07
N LEU A 79 1.87 9.55 0.27
CA LEU A 79 2.88 8.55 0.66
C LEU A 79 3.74 9.08 1.81
N ILE A 80 3.52 8.56 3.02
CA ILE A 80 4.24 9.00 4.22
C ILE A 80 5.44 8.11 4.55
N ALA A 81 5.46 6.87 4.05
CA ALA A 81 6.58 5.95 4.22
C ALA A 81 6.63 4.91 3.09
N VAL A 82 7.86 4.50 2.74
CA VAL A 82 8.14 3.37 1.85
C VAL A 82 9.10 2.44 2.57
N ILE A 83 8.69 1.20 2.80
CA ILE A 83 9.39 0.20 3.60
C ILE A 83 9.78 -0.94 2.66
N GLY A 84 11.05 -0.99 2.31
CA GLY A 84 11.62 -2.06 1.48
C GLY A 84 12.04 -3.28 2.31
N GLY A 85 12.09 -4.44 1.68
CA GLY A 85 12.79 -5.61 2.22
C GLY A 85 11.93 -6.62 2.99
N THR A 86 10.62 -6.48 2.98
CA THR A 86 9.71 -7.45 3.61
C THR A 86 9.47 -8.62 2.65
N LEU A 87 10.05 -9.79 2.94
CA LEU A 87 9.85 -11.06 2.20
C LEU A 87 8.53 -11.76 2.56
N GLU A 88 7.81 -11.27 3.57
CA GLU A 88 6.51 -11.83 3.94
C GLU A 88 5.51 -11.61 2.80
N THR A 89 4.99 -12.71 2.27
CA THR A 89 4.02 -12.75 1.16
C THR A 89 2.59 -12.41 1.60
N LYS A 90 2.39 -12.19 2.91
CA LYS A 90 1.12 -11.88 3.55
C LYS A 90 1.33 -10.86 4.65
N ILE A 91 0.33 -10.03 4.86
CA ILE A 91 0.38 -9.05 5.94
C ILE A 91 0.20 -9.72 7.31
N ASN A 92 1.18 -9.50 8.18
CA ASN A 92 1.11 -9.89 9.58
C ASN A 92 0.32 -8.83 10.39
N PRO A 93 -0.73 -9.19 11.14
CA PRO A 93 -1.46 -8.25 12.00
C PRO A 93 -0.57 -7.46 12.97
N ASN A 94 0.50 -8.07 13.49
CA ASN A 94 1.45 -7.40 14.36
C ASN A 94 2.21 -6.27 13.63
N LEU A 95 2.46 -6.45 12.33
CA LEU A 95 3.12 -5.45 11.50
C LEU A 95 2.17 -4.28 11.19
N VAL A 96 0.88 -4.57 11.00
CA VAL A 96 -0.17 -3.54 10.88
C VAL A 96 -0.26 -2.69 12.14
N SER A 97 -0.35 -3.33 13.32
CA SER A 97 -0.35 -2.64 14.62
C SER A 97 0.91 -1.79 14.80
N HIS A 98 2.09 -2.33 14.45
CA HIS A 98 3.34 -1.57 14.51
C HIS A 98 3.29 -0.32 13.61
N PHE A 99 2.78 -0.43 12.38
CA PHE A 99 2.66 0.72 11.48
C PHE A 99 1.63 1.73 11.98
N GLN A 100 0.52 1.27 12.54
CA GLN A 100 -0.45 2.12 13.22
C GLN A 100 0.18 2.95 14.32
N GLU A 101 0.90 2.32 15.23
CA GLU A 101 1.53 3.02 16.35
C GLU A 101 2.65 3.96 15.91
N LYS A 102 3.46 3.54 14.93
CA LYS A 102 4.66 4.27 14.51
C LYS A 102 4.36 5.45 13.60
N TYR A 103 3.46 5.30 12.64
CA TYR A 103 3.28 6.26 11.57
C TYR A 103 1.97 7.05 11.67
N PHE A 104 0.91 6.47 12.23
CA PHE A 104 -0.41 7.08 12.22
C PHE A 104 -0.84 7.67 13.59
N ARG A 105 -0.43 7.06 14.71
CA ARG A 105 -0.91 7.42 16.06
C ARG A 105 -0.43 8.78 16.61
N ARG A 106 0.61 9.39 16.02
CA ARG A 106 1.17 10.69 16.48
C ARG A 106 0.62 11.92 15.73
N ARG A 107 -0.39 11.76 14.89
CA ARG A 107 -0.93 12.84 14.03
C ARG A 107 -2.41 13.17 14.28
N GLY A 108 -3.00 12.58 15.33
CA GLY A 108 -4.32 12.94 15.86
C GLY A 108 -4.22 13.98 16.96
#